data_AF-A0A9D1E0R4-F1
#
_entry.id   AF-A0A9D1E0R4-F1
#
_cell.length_a   1.000
_cell.length_b   1.000
_cell.length_c   1.000
_cell.angle_alpha   90.00
_cell.angle_beta   90.00
_cell.angle_gamma   90.00
#
_symmetry.space_group_name_H-M   'P 1'
#
loop_
_entity.id
_entity.type
_entity.pdbx_description
1 polymer ?
#
loop_
_entity_poly.entity_id
_entity_poly.type
_entity_poly.pdbx_seq_one_letter_code
_entity_poly.pdbx_strand_id
1 'polypeptide(L)'
;MSIVIKEVLTLKDLKRFVRFPRELYKNDPLYVPPLDADEMNSLRKTNPAFAHCESRYWLAYKDGEIVGRIAGIINHNANSDWNEQNIRFGWLDMIDDIEVTEALVDTVAEWGREKGLETMNGPWGFSDMDKEGLLVEGFDREPSITTLYNFPYYGVHLEKLGFRKEVDWIQRRLLVPEAVPEKLVAYDKIIREKYGVSVIVPRKAKDIKRRAEEIFAVLNDSYSVLHEFTRLTDKQVQMYIAQYMPFINKNMICVVVDQNDRVVGFAITMPSLSDGFRKAGGKLFPFGFIHILKSLRTFHTVECYLIGVIPEYKHKGINALIFNYLQSNYIKMGFKDVVSNPQLENNLAVQRLFDYYDTEFYQRRRCYTRSLVEGRPTTETAIFAAGCFWGVQHYMDKAPGVLSTTVGYIGGHRRNPTYEEVKSHKTGHYEAIRVEFDPAQTSYEKLCKLFFEIHDPAQLDGQGPDLGPQYLSGIFFTSGLQKSKAEEVMALLRRRGYEVNTFIAPAASVTTPDTPVDQTFWPAEDYHQHYYEKTGGSPYCHFRTRKF
;
A
#
# COMPACT_ATOMS: atom_id res chain seq x y z
N MET A 1 17.93 23.99 -22.92
CA MET A 1 19.30 23.69 -22.42
C MET A 1 19.29 22.25 -21.96
N SER A 2 20.28 21.43 -22.31
CA SER A 2 20.23 19.99 -22.04
C SER A 2 20.44 19.67 -20.56
N ILE A 3 19.56 18.87 -19.98
CA ILE A 3 19.73 18.29 -18.64
C ILE A 3 20.79 17.20 -18.70
N VAL A 4 21.72 17.21 -17.75
CA VAL A 4 22.78 16.19 -17.65
C VAL A 4 22.58 15.38 -16.38
N ILE A 5 22.34 14.08 -16.53
CA ILE A 5 22.25 13.14 -15.41
C ILE A 5 23.64 12.61 -15.06
N LYS A 6 23.98 12.60 -13.77
CA LYS A 6 25.24 12.04 -13.26
C LYS A 6 24.96 11.07 -12.12
N GLU A 7 25.50 9.85 -12.25
CA GLU A 7 25.46 8.86 -11.18
C GLU A 7 26.35 9.31 -10.00
N VAL A 8 25.88 9.05 -8.79
CA VAL A 8 26.59 9.33 -7.54
C VAL A 8 27.57 8.18 -7.26
N LEU A 9 28.84 8.40 -7.61
CA LEU A 9 29.88 7.38 -7.48
C LEU A 9 30.81 7.59 -6.28
N THR A 10 30.90 8.81 -5.75
CA THR A 10 31.82 9.15 -4.65
C THR A 10 31.08 9.61 -3.39
N LEU A 11 31.76 9.54 -2.24
CA LEU A 11 31.24 10.13 -0.99
C LEU A 11 31.00 11.64 -1.09
N LYS A 12 31.73 12.34 -1.97
CA LYS A 12 31.52 13.77 -2.21
C LYS A 12 30.21 14.02 -2.96
N ASP A 13 29.93 13.19 -3.96
CA ASP A 13 28.68 13.25 -4.71
C ASP A 13 27.50 12.86 -3.82
N LEU A 14 27.66 11.84 -2.97
CA LEU A 14 26.61 11.43 -2.04
C LEU A 14 26.27 12.54 -1.04
N LYS A 15 27.28 13.28 -0.55
CA LYS A 15 27.04 14.47 0.28
C LYS A 15 26.26 15.57 -0.45
N ARG A 16 26.50 15.75 -1.75
CA ARG A 16 25.73 16.71 -2.58
C ARG A 16 24.30 16.22 -2.76
N PHE A 17 24.12 14.94 -3.06
CA PHE A 17 22.82 14.28 -3.14
C PHE A 17 22.01 14.47 -1.86
N VAL A 18 22.58 14.18 -0.69
CA VAL A 18 21.90 14.35 0.62
C VAL A 18 21.52 15.80 0.90
N ARG A 19 22.36 16.76 0.51
CA ARG A 19 22.17 18.18 0.86
C ARG A 19 21.29 18.96 -0.10
N PHE A 20 21.11 18.49 -1.33
CA PHE A 20 20.35 19.21 -2.36
C PHE A 20 18.95 19.69 -1.89
N PRO A 21 18.12 18.89 -1.19
CA PRO A 21 16.82 19.34 -0.71
C PRO A 21 16.88 20.57 0.19
N ARG A 22 17.96 20.72 0.97
CA ARG A 22 18.11 21.88 1.86
C ARG A 22 18.24 23.17 1.08
N GLU A 23 18.87 23.14 -0.09
CA GLU A 23 18.97 24.29 -0.97
C GLU A 23 17.67 24.53 -1.72
N LEU A 24 17.00 23.45 -2.16
CA LEU A 24 15.70 23.51 -2.83
C LEU A 24 14.61 24.14 -1.94
N TYR A 25 14.53 23.72 -0.68
CA TYR A 25 13.50 24.15 0.27
C TYR A 25 13.95 25.24 1.24
N LYS A 26 15.10 25.91 0.99
CA LYS A 26 15.70 26.86 1.96
C LYS A 26 14.79 28.01 2.40
N ASN A 27 13.82 28.37 1.56
CA ASN A 27 12.86 29.46 1.81
C ASN A 27 11.48 28.94 2.23
N ASP A 28 11.29 27.63 2.32
CA ASP A 28 10.01 27.05 2.72
C ASP A 28 9.95 26.91 4.27
N PRO A 29 8.96 27.54 4.93
CA PRO A 29 8.86 27.53 6.39
C PRO A 29 8.42 26.18 6.98
N LEU A 30 7.86 25.28 6.17
CA LEU A 30 7.36 23.98 6.61
C LEU A 30 8.38 22.87 6.39
N TYR A 31 9.44 23.10 5.61
CA TYR A 31 10.47 22.11 5.40
C TYR A 31 11.17 21.72 6.72
N VAL A 32 11.25 20.42 6.97
CA VAL A 32 11.91 19.83 8.14
C VAL A 32 13.10 18.99 7.62
N PRO A 33 14.33 19.54 7.62
CA PRO A 33 15.48 18.85 7.07
C PRO A 33 15.83 17.60 7.90
N PRO A 34 16.03 16.42 7.28
CA PRO A 34 16.63 15.29 7.97
C PRO A 34 18.08 15.62 8.35
N LEU A 35 18.62 14.90 9.33
CA LEU A 35 20.04 15.05 9.68
C LEU A 35 20.91 14.47 8.55
N ASP A 36 21.87 15.27 8.07
CA ASP A 36 22.82 14.84 7.02
C ASP A 36 23.48 13.50 7.39
N ALA A 37 23.80 13.28 8.67
CA ALA A 37 24.46 12.07 9.14
C ALA A 37 23.57 10.83 9.01
N ASP A 38 22.26 10.96 9.28
CA ASP A 38 21.32 9.85 9.22
C ASP A 38 21.08 9.45 7.76
N GLU A 39 20.83 10.43 6.88
CA GLU A 39 20.71 10.19 5.43
C GLU A 39 21.96 9.55 4.84
N MET A 40 23.15 10.05 5.23
CA MET A 40 24.41 9.46 4.80
C MET A 40 24.59 8.03 5.32
N ASN A 41 24.09 7.70 6.50
CA ASN A 41 24.16 6.33 7.03
C ASN A 41 23.20 5.40 6.27
N SER A 42 21.99 5.86 5.98
CA SER A 42 20.98 5.09 5.24
C SER A 42 21.43 4.77 3.81
N LEU A 43 22.04 5.73 3.11
CA LEU A 43 22.41 5.61 1.69
C LEU A 43 23.80 4.99 1.45
N ARG A 44 24.53 4.60 2.50
CA ARG A 44 25.84 3.95 2.37
C ARG A 44 25.70 2.44 2.46
N LYS A 45 26.58 1.72 1.74
CA LYS A 45 26.68 0.25 1.75
C LYS A 45 26.86 -0.39 3.13
N THR A 46 27.14 0.40 4.17
CA THR A 46 27.17 -0.04 5.57
C THR A 46 25.77 -0.28 6.16
N ASN A 47 24.71 0.24 5.55
CA ASN A 47 23.33 -0.05 5.94
C ASN A 47 23.02 -1.55 5.69
N PRO A 48 22.53 -2.30 6.70
CA PRO A 48 22.18 -3.71 6.54
C PRO A 48 21.21 -4.03 5.39
N ALA A 49 20.39 -3.07 4.94
CA ALA A 49 19.49 -3.26 3.80
C ALA A 49 20.21 -3.67 2.50
N PHE A 50 21.47 -3.27 2.32
CA PHE A 50 22.29 -3.65 1.16
C PHE A 50 22.64 -5.14 1.09
N ALA A 51 22.29 -5.93 2.10
CA ALA A 51 22.37 -7.38 2.01
C ALA A 51 21.35 -7.98 1.01
N HIS A 52 20.24 -7.27 0.76
CA HIS A 52 19.16 -7.71 -0.15
C HIS A 52 18.67 -6.61 -1.11
N CYS A 53 19.17 -5.38 -0.97
CA CYS A 53 18.85 -4.27 -1.87
C CYS A 53 20.04 -3.88 -2.75
N GLU A 54 19.79 -3.70 -4.05
CA GLU A 54 20.66 -2.93 -4.94
C GLU A 54 20.15 -1.49 -5.02
N SER A 55 21.05 -0.51 -5.13
CA SER A 55 20.63 0.87 -5.38
C SER A 55 21.68 1.64 -6.15
N ARG A 56 21.20 2.62 -6.92
CA ARG A 56 21.96 3.65 -7.60
C ARG A 56 21.29 5.01 -7.34
N TYR A 57 22.07 6.07 -7.37
CA TYR A 57 21.58 7.42 -7.13
C TYR A 57 22.08 8.35 -8.22
N TRP A 58 21.26 9.33 -8.57
CA TRP A 58 21.57 10.27 -9.63
C TRP A 58 21.28 11.70 -9.21
N LEU A 59 22.10 12.61 -9.73
CA LEU A 59 21.91 14.06 -9.67
C LEU A 59 21.65 14.58 -11.08
N ALA A 60 20.64 15.41 -11.24
CA ALA A 60 20.37 16.15 -12.47
C ALA A 60 21.03 17.52 -12.43
N TYR A 61 21.69 17.90 -13.52
CA TYR A 61 22.35 19.19 -13.69
C TYR A 61 21.76 19.99 -14.84
N LYS A 62 21.55 21.29 -14.62
CA LYS A 62 21.21 22.28 -15.65
C LYS A 62 22.13 23.49 -15.45
N ASP A 63 22.86 23.87 -16.49
CA ASP A 63 23.84 24.96 -16.46
C ASP A 63 24.91 24.84 -15.36
N GLY A 64 25.29 23.59 -15.03
CA GLY A 64 26.31 23.29 -14.02
C GLY A 64 25.78 23.24 -12.58
N GLU A 65 24.53 23.64 -12.35
CA GLU A 65 23.86 23.61 -11.05
C GLU A 65 23.04 22.34 -10.87
N ILE A 66 22.95 21.84 -9.63
CA ILE A 66 22.09 20.68 -9.32
C ILE A 66 20.63 21.17 -9.33
N VAL A 67 19.80 20.51 -10.14
CA VAL A 67 18.37 20.83 -10.29
C VAL A 67 17.45 19.69 -9.86
N GLY A 68 18.01 18.52 -9.56
CA GLY A 68 17.26 17.43 -8.99
C GLY A 68 18.11 16.25 -8.58
N ARG A 69 17.47 15.29 -7.92
CA ARG A 69 18.05 14.02 -7.46
C ARG A 69 17.00 12.92 -7.46
N ILE A 70 17.44 11.68 -7.60
CA ILE A 70 16.59 10.48 -7.47
C ILE A 70 17.43 9.28 -7.07
N ALA A 71 16.86 8.38 -6.26
CA ALA A 71 17.39 7.06 -5.99
C ALA A 71 16.55 6.01 -6.72
N GLY A 72 17.23 5.05 -7.36
CA GLY A 72 16.63 3.80 -7.80
C GLY A 72 17.03 2.68 -6.84
N ILE A 73 16.09 1.81 -6.49
CA ILE A 73 16.29 0.73 -5.52
C ILE A 73 15.63 -0.55 -6.06
N ILE A 74 16.36 -1.66 -6.04
CA ILE A 74 15.81 -2.99 -6.31
C ILE A 74 15.85 -3.74 -4.99
N ASN A 75 14.68 -4.01 -4.42
CA ASN A 75 14.55 -4.78 -3.19
C ASN A 75 14.19 -6.23 -3.55
N HIS A 76 15.18 -7.12 -3.48
CA HIS A 76 15.01 -8.53 -3.88
C HIS A 76 14.04 -9.28 -2.98
N ASN A 77 13.98 -8.93 -1.68
CA ASN A 77 13.03 -9.54 -0.75
C ASN A 77 11.60 -9.13 -1.10
N ALA A 78 11.35 -7.82 -1.30
CA ALA A 78 10.02 -7.35 -1.66
C ALA A 78 9.52 -7.97 -2.98
N ASN A 79 10.35 -7.94 -4.03
CA ASN A 79 10.00 -8.58 -5.30
C ASN A 79 9.69 -10.08 -5.17
N SER A 80 10.46 -10.80 -4.34
CA SER A 80 10.22 -12.22 -4.07
C SER A 80 8.94 -12.46 -3.24
N ASP A 81 8.76 -11.73 -2.14
CA ASP A 81 7.67 -11.92 -1.18
C ASP A 81 6.30 -11.57 -1.80
N TRP A 82 6.28 -10.56 -2.68
CA TRP A 82 5.08 -10.10 -3.38
C TRP A 82 4.92 -10.70 -4.78
N ASN A 83 5.92 -11.45 -5.26
CA ASN A 83 5.96 -12.02 -6.61
C ASN A 83 5.80 -10.93 -7.69
N GLU A 84 6.58 -9.88 -7.55
CA GLU A 84 6.58 -8.69 -8.40
C GLU A 84 7.95 -8.47 -9.06
N GLN A 85 7.98 -7.66 -10.12
CA GLN A 85 9.20 -7.30 -10.85
C GLN A 85 9.37 -5.79 -10.83
N ASN A 86 9.48 -5.23 -9.63
CA ASN A 86 9.50 -3.78 -9.42
C ASN A 86 10.93 -3.23 -9.28
N ILE A 87 11.15 -2.06 -9.88
CA ILE A 87 12.15 -1.11 -9.43
C ILE A 87 11.48 -0.01 -8.60
N ARG A 88 11.99 0.25 -7.41
CA ARG A 88 11.54 1.37 -6.58
C ARG A 88 12.28 2.64 -6.98
N PHE A 89 11.59 3.78 -7.00
CA PHE A 89 12.24 5.08 -6.91
C PHE A 89 12.03 5.69 -5.53
N GLY A 90 12.94 6.53 -5.07
CA GLY A 90 12.88 7.22 -3.79
C GLY A 90 13.83 8.42 -3.78
N TRP A 91 13.88 9.17 -2.66
CA TRP A 91 14.71 10.39 -2.56
C TRP A 91 14.59 11.32 -3.79
N LEU A 92 13.36 11.45 -4.31
CA LEU A 92 13.08 12.32 -5.44
C LEU A 92 12.94 13.75 -4.93
N ASP A 93 13.81 14.63 -5.38
CA ASP A 93 13.68 16.08 -5.19
C ASP A 93 14.13 16.77 -6.47
N MET A 94 13.36 17.71 -6.98
CA MET A 94 13.62 18.46 -8.20
C MET A 94 13.00 19.85 -8.13
N ILE A 95 13.48 20.76 -8.98
CA ILE A 95 12.83 22.05 -9.26
C ILE A 95 11.55 21.85 -10.08
N ASP A 96 10.75 22.91 -10.21
CA ASP A 96 9.52 22.93 -11.01
C ASP A 96 9.83 23.00 -12.52
N ASP A 97 10.41 21.91 -13.03
CA ASP A 97 10.73 21.70 -14.44
C ASP A 97 10.43 20.23 -14.78
N ILE A 98 9.43 20.01 -15.64
CA ILE A 98 9.00 18.66 -15.98
C ILE A 98 10.07 17.89 -16.76
N GLU A 99 10.91 18.57 -17.54
CA GLU A 99 12.02 17.94 -18.27
C GLU A 99 13.03 17.35 -17.26
N VAL A 100 13.25 18.02 -16.12
CA VAL A 100 14.10 17.51 -15.03
C VAL A 100 13.48 16.28 -14.39
N THR A 101 12.16 16.28 -14.21
CA THR A 101 11.45 15.13 -13.64
C THR A 101 11.53 13.93 -14.57
N GLU A 102 11.25 14.14 -15.87
CA GLU A 102 11.35 13.13 -16.92
C GLU A 102 12.74 12.49 -16.96
N ALA A 103 13.79 13.31 -17.06
CA ALA A 103 15.17 12.81 -17.11
C ALA A 103 15.55 11.96 -15.87
N LEU A 104 15.09 12.35 -14.68
CA LEU A 104 15.33 11.59 -13.44
C LEU A 104 14.60 10.24 -13.44
N VAL A 105 13.28 10.23 -13.69
CA VAL A 105 12.48 9.00 -13.63
C VAL A 105 12.79 8.04 -14.78
N ASP A 106 13.17 8.56 -15.95
CA ASP A 106 13.57 7.73 -17.08
C ASP A 106 14.93 7.08 -16.87
N THR A 107 15.86 7.75 -16.19
CA THR A 107 17.13 7.13 -15.78
C THR A 107 16.90 5.91 -14.87
N VAL A 108 15.96 6.01 -13.91
CA VAL A 108 15.61 4.88 -13.05
C VAL A 108 14.90 3.79 -13.87
N ALA A 109 13.97 4.17 -14.74
CA ALA A 109 13.26 3.25 -15.62
C ALA A 109 14.20 2.45 -16.53
N GLU A 110 15.19 3.10 -17.13
CA GLU A 110 16.23 2.46 -17.95
C GLU A 110 17.01 1.42 -17.15
N TRP A 111 17.46 1.77 -15.94
CA TRP A 111 18.14 0.81 -15.07
C TRP A 111 17.23 -0.37 -14.67
N GLY A 112 15.94 -0.11 -14.45
CA GLY A 112 14.93 -1.16 -14.23
C GLY A 112 14.80 -2.11 -15.42
N ARG A 113 14.70 -1.58 -16.65
CA ARG A 113 14.62 -2.38 -17.88
C ARG A 113 15.89 -3.19 -18.12
N GLU A 114 17.08 -2.62 -17.89
CA GLU A 114 18.36 -3.35 -17.96
C GLU A 114 18.39 -4.57 -17.03
N LYS A 115 17.67 -4.50 -15.91
CA LYS A 115 17.55 -5.56 -14.91
C LYS A 115 16.37 -6.51 -15.17
N GLY A 116 15.61 -6.30 -16.25
CA GLY A 116 14.46 -7.12 -16.60
C GLY A 116 13.23 -6.87 -15.73
N LEU A 117 13.13 -5.70 -15.10
CA LEU A 117 11.98 -5.33 -14.26
C LEU A 117 10.85 -4.74 -15.10
N GLU A 118 9.61 -5.04 -14.75
CA GLU A 118 8.43 -4.72 -15.55
C GLU A 118 7.73 -3.43 -15.13
N THR A 119 7.96 -2.98 -13.90
CA THR A 119 7.21 -1.90 -13.25
C THR A 119 8.13 -1.04 -12.40
N MET A 120 7.83 0.26 -12.33
CA MET A 120 8.50 1.20 -11.45
C MET A 120 7.50 1.83 -10.50
N ASN A 121 7.78 1.78 -9.19
CA ASN A 121 6.90 2.34 -8.17
C ASN A 121 7.63 3.17 -7.11
N GLY A 122 6.92 4.07 -6.43
CA GLY A 122 7.52 4.95 -5.43
C GLY A 122 6.78 6.26 -5.18
N PRO A 123 7.27 7.10 -4.26
CA PRO A 123 8.56 6.96 -3.60
C PRO A 123 8.53 5.94 -2.46
N TRP A 124 9.43 4.95 -2.54
CA TRP A 124 9.67 3.93 -1.54
C TRP A 124 11.13 4.00 -1.05
N GLY A 125 11.35 3.59 0.19
CA GLY A 125 12.69 3.38 0.74
C GLY A 125 13.19 1.95 0.59
N PHE A 126 14.19 1.60 1.42
CA PHE A 126 14.69 0.23 1.53
C PHE A 126 13.75 -0.64 2.38
N SER A 127 13.00 -0.05 3.30
CA SER A 127 12.01 -0.69 4.16
C SER A 127 10.95 0.30 4.64
N ASP A 128 9.87 -0.17 5.25
CA ASP A 128 8.79 0.64 5.85
C ASP A 128 9.22 1.53 7.02
N MET A 129 10.49 1.45 7.43
CA MET A 129 11.09 2.36 8.39
C MET A 129 11.67 3.63 7.72
N ASP A 130 11.79 3.63 6.40
CA ASP A 130 12.15 4.81 5.61
C ASP A 130 10.91 5.66 5.31
N LYS A 131 11.12 6.85 4.74
CA LYS A 131 10.03 7.78 4.43
C LYS A 131 9.39 7.42 3.09
N GLU A 132 8.06 7.34 3.07
CA GLU A 132 7.30 6.85 1.92
C GLU A 132 6.19 7.81 1.51
N GLY A 133 5.84 7.78 0.22
CA GLY A 133 4.74 8.52 -0.36
C GLY A 133 4.95 10.04 -0.47
N LEU A 134 4.76 10.58 -1.67
CA LEU A 134 4.73 12.04 -1.88
C LEU A 134 3.54 12.66 -1.16
N LEU A 135 3.74 13.82 -0.55
CA LEU A 135 2.65 14.66 -0.06
C LEU A 135 1.80 15.10 -1.27
N VAL A 136 0.50 14.82 -1.21
CA VAL A 136 -0.48 15.19 -2.26
C VAL A 136 -1.62 16.07 -1.75
N GLU A 137 -1.89 16.08 -0.44
CA GLU A 137 -2.88 16.97 0.19
C GLU A 137 -2.41 17.36 1.61
N GLY A 138 -2.76 18.58 2.05
CA GLY A 138 -2.35 19.13 3.35
C GLY A 138 -0.96 19.80 3.34
N PHE A 139 -0.60 20.46 2.24
CA PHE A 139 0.68 21.18 2.08
C PHE A 139 0.87 22.36 3.04
N ASP A 140 -0.21 22.83 3.66
CA ASP A 140 -0.24 23.90 4.67
C ASP A 140 -0.02 23.39 6.10
N ARG A 141 0.09 22.07 6.29
CA ARG A 141 0.30 21.42 7.60
C ARG A 141 1.76 21.08 7.83
N GLU A 142 2.19 21.15 9.09
CA GLU A 142 3.57 20.83 9.49
C GLU A 142 3.86 19.33 9.26
N PRO A 143 4.88 18.96 8.46
CA PRO A 143 5.22 17.55 8.27
C PRO A 143 5.92 16.99 9.51
N SER A 144 5.77 15.68 9.73
CA SER A 144 6.54 14.94 10.73
C SER A 144 7.94 14.63 10.20
N ILE A 145 8.91 14.50 11.11
CA ILE A 145 10.27 14.03 10.78
C ILE A 145 10.30 12.63 10.15
N THR A 146 9.24 11.82 10.32
CA THR A 146 9.12 10.45 9.76
C THR A 146 8.54 10.43 8.35
N THR A 147 8.20 11.60 7.79
CA THR A 147 7.49 11.68 6.51
C THR A 147 8.27 12.45 5.45
N LEU A 148 7.99 12.16 4.17
CA LEU A 148 8.53 12.93 3.06
C LEU A 148 7.92 14.35 3.01
N TYR A 149 8.63 15.29 2.41
CA TYR A 149 8.10 16.62 2.12
C TYR A 149 8.47 16.96 0.68
N ASN A 150 7.53 17.55 -0.05
CA ASN A 150 7.71 17.97 -1.43
C ASN A 150 6.77 19.12 -1.77
N PHE A 151 7.10 19.85 -2.84
CA PHE A 151 6.20 20.85 -3.40
C PHE A 151 5.03 20.17 -4.15
N PRO A 152 3.89 20.89 -4.35
CA PRO A 152 2.71 20.33 -4.99
C PRO A 152 2.90 19.82 -6.42
N TYR A 153 3.85 20.38 -7.19
CA TYR A 153 4.06 20.02 -8.59
C TYR A 153 4.62 18.60 -8.79
N TYR A 154 5.14 17.94 -7.74
CA TYR A 154 5.79 16.64 -7.86
C TYR A 154 4.83 15.58 -8.39
N GLY A 155 3.66 15.44 -7.76
CA GLY A 155 2.62 14.51 -8.19
C GLY A 155 2.10 14.85 -9.58
N VAL A 156 1.91 16.15 -9.87
CA VAL A 156 1.46 16.64 -11.18
C VAL A 156 2.43 16.26 -12.30
N HIS A 157 3.75 16.35 -12.06
CA HIS A 157 4.75 15.94 -13.04
C HIS A 157 4.70 14.44 -13.28
N LEU A 158 4.67 13.62 -12.22
CA LEU A 158 4.57 12.17 -12.35
C LEU A 158 3.32 11.75 -13.14
N GLU A 159 2.16 12.34 -12.84
CA GLU A 159 0.91 12.07 -13.55
C GLU A 159 0.99 12.41 -15.05
N LYS A 160 1.61 13.55 -15.40
CA LYS A 160 1.87 13.92 -16.81
C LYS A 160 2.85 12.97 -17.50
N LEU A 161 3.76 12.34 -16.75
CA LEU A 161 4.75 11.38 -17.23
C LEU A 161 4.25 9.92 -17.19
N GLY A 162 2.93 9.74 -17.10
CA GLY A 162 2.27 8.44 -17.21
C GLY A 162 2.27 7.60 -15.94
N PHE A 163 2.70 8.15 -14.80
CA PHE A 163 2.51 7.49 -13.52
C PHE A 163 1.05 7.60 -13.07
N ARG A 164 0.60 6.59 -12.34
CA ARG A 164 -0.74 6.52 -11.75
C ARG A 164 -0.62 6.31 -10.25
N LYS A 165 -1.67 6.64 -9.52
CA LYS A 165 -1.78 6.28 -8.09
C LYS A 165 -1.63 4.77 -7.94
N GLU A 166 -0.74 4.36 -7.05
CA GLU A 166 -0.63 2.98 -6.58
C GLU A 166 -1.42 2.82 -5.27
N VAL A 167 -1.09 3.64 -4.27
CA VAL A 167 -1.70 3.58 -2.94
C VAL A 167 -1.56 4.91 -2.21
N ASP A 168 -2.58 5.27 -1.42
CA ASP A 168 -2.52 6.43 -0.52
C ASP A 168 -2.40 6.02 0.96
N TRP A 169 -1.75 6.87 1.74
CA TRP A 169 -1.79 6.90 3.19
C TRP A 169 -2.45 8.17 3.68
N ILE A 170 -3.28 8.02 4.71
CA ILE A 170 -4.05 9.10 5.32
C ILE A 170 -3.52 9.34 6.72
N GLN A 171 -3.28 10.62 7.04
CA GLN A 171 -2.97 11.08 8.38
C GLN A 171 -4.14 11.87 8.94
N ARG A 172 -4.37 11.71 10.24
CA ARG A 172 -5.41 12.44 10.99
C ARG A 172 -4.78 13.16 12.16
N ARG A 173 -5.38 14.28 12.53
CA ARG A 173 -5.10 14.95 13.80
C ARG A 173 -6.28 14.79 14.73
N LEU A 174 -5.97 14.63 16.01
CA LEU A 174 -6.92 14.36 17.07
C LEU A 174 -6.63 15.28 18.24
N LEU A 175 -7.67 15.77 18.90
CA LEU A 175 -7.51 16.49 20.15
C LEU A 175 -7.32 15.49 21.31
N VAL A 176 -6.42 15.83 22.24
CA VAL A 176 -6.32 15.07 23.49
C VAL A 176 -7.49 15.50 24.39
N PRO A 177 -8.42 14.58 24.73
CA PRO A 177 -9.57 14.89 25.57
C PRO A 177 -9.13 15.19 27.01
N GLU A 178 -9.98 15.87 27.78
CA GLU A 178 -9.70 16.18 29.20
C GLU A 178 -9.60 14.91 30.08
N ALA A 179 -10.32 13.86 29.70
CA ALA A 179 -10.31 12.55 30.36
C ALA A 179 -10.32 11.44 29.31
N VAL A 180 -9.81 10.26 29.69
CA VAL A 180 -9.93 9.07 28.83
C VAL A 180 -11.41 8.70 28.68
N PRO A 181 -11.93 8.44 27.47
CA PRO A 181 -13.30 8.01 27.26
C PRO A 181 -13.68 6.80 28.13
N GLU A 182 -14.81 6.87 28.84
CA GLU A 182 -15.28 5.82 29.77
C GLU A 182 -15.37 4.44 29.10
N LYS A 183 -15.77 4.42 27.82
CA LYS A 183 -15.86 3.21 27.01
C LYS A 183 -14.50 2.51 26.87
N LEU A 184 -13.40 3.25 26.70
CA LEU A 184 -12.06 2.69 26.63
C LEU A 184 -11.59 2.14 27.97
N VAL A 185 -11.92 2.83 29.07
CA VAL A 185 -11.61 2.35 30.44
C VAL A 185 -12.36 1.04 30.74
N ALA A 186 -13.65 0.96 30.37
CA ALA A 186 -14.45 -0.24 30.54
C ALA A 186 -13.90 -1.42 29.71
N TYR A 187 -13.56 -1.19 28.44
CA TYR A 187 -12.97 -2.23 27.59
C TYR A 187 -11.60 -2.69 28.08
N ASP A 188 -10.73 -1.78 28.52
CA ASP A 188 -9.44 -2.12 29.12
C ASP A 188 -9.61 -3.13 30.27
N LYS A 189 -10.54 -2.87 31.21
CA LYS A 189 -10.84 -3.79 32.31
C LYS A 189 -11.30 -5.17 31.83
N ILE A 190 -12.29 -5.21 30.93
CA ILE A 190 -12.87 -6.46 30.42
C ILE A 190 -11.82 -7.30 29.69
N ILE A 191 -10.98 -6.68 28.88
CA ILE A 191 -10.00 -7.37 28.03
C ILE A 191 -8.86 -7.94 28.86
N ARG A 192 -8.42 -7.22 29.90
CA ARG A 192 -7.43 -7.73 30.87
C ARG A 192 -7.93 -8.99 31.58
N GLU A 193 -9.15 -8.94 32.10
CA GLU A 193 -9.77 -10.08 32.81
C GLU A 193 -10.00 -11.27 31.85
N LYS A 194 -10.51 -11.01 30.64
CA LYS A 194 -10.88 -12.06 29.68
C LYS A 194 -9.69 -12.78 29.05
N TYR A 195 -8.62 -12.05 28.74
CA TYR A 195 -7.50 -12.60 27.97
C TYR A 195 -6.18 -12.68 28.74
N GLY A 196 -6.18 -12.33 30.04
CA GLY A 196 -4.99 -12.42 30.89
C GLY A 196 -3.85 -11.52 30.40
N VAL A 197 -4.17 -10.35 29.82
CA VAL A 197 -3.19 -9.41 29.28
C VAL A 197 -2.99 -8.22 30.21
N SER A 198 -1.81 -7.61 30.17
CA SER A 198 -1.50 -6.41 30.95
C SER A 198 -0.52 -5.47 30.24
N VAL A 199 -0.50 -4.21 30.65
CA VAL A 199 0.47 -3.21 30.16
C VAL A 199 1.66 -3.15 31.10
N ILE A 200 2.88 -3.20 30.55
CA ILE A 200 4.11 -2.94 31.29
C ILE A 200 4.16 -1.45 31.67
N VAL A 201 4.33 -1.15 32.96
CA VAL A 201 4.56 0.22 33.45
C VAL A 201 6.06 0.43 33.69
N PRO A 202 6.81 1.02 32.74
CA PRO A 202 8.26 1.15 32.87
C PRO A 202 8.64 2.14 33.97
N ARG A 203 9.60 1.76 34.83
CA ARG A 203 10.20 2.66 35.83
C ARG A 203 11.26 3.54 35.18
N LYS A 204 12.05 2.98 34.26
CA LYS A 204 13.13 3.67 33.52
C LYS A 204 13.07 3.31 32.03
N ALA A 205 13.65 4.14 31.16
CA ALA A 205 13.75 3.85 29.73
C ALA A 205 14.46 2.52 29.42
N LYS A 206 15.39 2.10 30.29
CA LYS A 206 16.07 0.80 30.19
C LYS A 206 15.12 -0.40 30.28
N ASP A 207 13.96 -0.26 30.93
CA ASP A 207 12.98 -1.34 31.03
C ASP A 207 12.37 -1.64 29.65
N ILE A 208 12.10 -0.60 28.86
CA ILE A 208 11.69 -0.74 27.45
C ILE A 208 12.83 -1.33 26.62
N LYS A 209 14.08 -0.87 26.84
CA LYS A 209 15.26 -1.38 26.10
C LYS A 209 15.39 -2.90 26.18
N ARG A 210 15.09 -3.49 27.35
CA ARG A 210 15.21 -4.94 27.58
C ARG A 210 14.21 -5.76 26.75
N ARG A 211 13.12 -5.15 26.29
CA ARG A 211 12.06 -5.80 25.49
C ARG A 211 12.07 -5.33 24.04
N ALA A 212 13.09 -4.56 23.63
CA ALA A 212 13.11 -3.93 22.31
C ALA A 212 13.12 -4.98 21.18
N GLU A 213 13.87 -6.07 21.33
CA GLU A 213 13.88 -7.16 20.36
C GLU A 213 12.50 -7.83 20.24
N GLU A 214 11.80 -8.07 21.36
CA GLU A 214 10.43 -8.60 21.35
C GLU A 214 9.44 -7.64 20.67
N ILE A 215 9.59 -6.32 20.89
CA ILE A 215 8.76 -5.31 20.22
C ILE A 215 8.95 -5.37 18.70
N PHE A 216 10.20 -5.47 18.22
CA PHE A 216 10.48 -5.62 16.79
C PHE A 216 10.03 -6.98 16.23
N ALA A 217 10.03 -8.04 17.02
CA ALA A 217 9.42 -9.31 16.62
C ALA A 217 7.90 -9.15 16.41
N VAL A 218 7.20 -8.47 17.34
CA VAL A 218 5.77 -8.15 17.15
C VAL A 218 5.54 -7.24 15.95
N LEU A 219 6.43 -6.29 15.66
CA LEU A 219 6.36 -5.47 14.45
C LEU A 219 6.38 -6.36 13.20
N ASN A 220 7.41 -7.20 13.06
CA ASN A 220 7.57 -8.12 11.92
C ASN A 220 6.35 -9.03 11.72
N ASP A 221 5.78 -9.57 12.80
CA ASP A 221 4.62 -10.45 12.68
C ASP A 221 3.33 -9.69 12.36
N SER A 222 3.11 -8.54 13.00
CA SER A 222 1.87 -7.77 12.81
C SER A 222 1.82 -7.03 11.46
N TYR A 223 2.96 -6.66 10.89
CA TYR A 223 3.04 -5.92 9.63
C TYR A 223 3.18 -6.83 8.40
N SER A 224 3.42 -8.13 8.58
CA SER A 224 3.62 -9.11 7.50
C SER A 224 2.50 -9.20 6.43
N VAL A 225 1.34 -8.61 6.68
CA VAL A 225 0.19 -8.58 5.75
C VAL A 225 -0.02 -7.23 5.07
N LEU A 226 0.80 -6.22 5.41
CA LEU A 226 0.72 -4.88 4.84
C LEU A 226 1.44 -4.85 3.50
N HIS A 227 0.85 -4.17 2.52
CA HIS A 227 1.40 -4.04 1.18
C HIS A 227 2.83 -3.48 1.20
N GLU A 228 3.73 -4.08 0.41
CA GLU A 228 5.16 -3.75 0.29
C GLU A 228 6.02 -3.92 1.55
N PHE A 229 5.44 -4.37 2.67
CA PHE A 229 6.19 -4.60 3.91
C PHE A 229 7.28 -5.66 3.72
N THR A 230 8.50 -5.30 4.07
CA THR A 230 9.64 -6.22 4.13
C THR A 230 10.01 -6.49 5.58
N ARG A 231 10.09 -7.78 5.96
CA ARG A 231 10.52 -8.17 7.30
C ARG A 231 11.92 -7.63 7.61
N LEU A 232 12.09 -7.04 8.80
CA LEU A 232 13.37 -6.55 9.28
C LEU A 232 14.25 -7.72 9.75
N THR A 233 15.51 -7.72 9.31
CA THR A 233 16.55 -8.64 9.79
C THR A 233 17.04 -8.25 11.19
N ASP A 234 17.63 -9.20 11.93
CA ASP A 234 18.19 -8.95 13.25
C ASP A 234 19.20 -7.79 13.27
N LYS A 235 20.02 -7.67 12.21
CA LYS A 235 20.97 -6.57 12.06
C LYS A 235 20.28 -5.22 11.91
N GLN A 236 19.18 -5.14 11.17
CA GLN A 236 18.36 -3.92 11.05
C GLN A 236 17.70 -3.59 12.39
N VAL A 237 17.16 -4.59 13.09
CA VAL A 237 16.57 -4.42 14.43
C VAL A 237 17.59 -3.80 15.39
N GLN A 238 18.81 -4.35 15.47
CA GLN A 238 19.86 -3.79 16.34
C GLN A 238 20.26 -2.36 15.94
N MET A 239 20.32 -2.07 14.64
CA MET A 239 20.60 -0.72 14.14
C MET A 239 19.53 0.28 14.62
N TYR A 240 18.24 -0.02 14.44
CA TYR A 240 17.15 0.86 14.87
C TYR A 240 17.07 1.01 16.39
N ILE A 241 17.34 -0.06 17.15
CA ILE A 241 17.46 0.01 18.62
C ILE A 241 18.56 1.00 19.00
N ALA A 242 19.74 0.91 18.39
CA ALA A 242 20.86 1.81 18.69
C ALA A 242 20.55 3.26 18.33
N GLN A 243 19.88 3.49 17.19
CA GLN A 243 19.55 4.81 16.68
C GLN A 243 18.48 5.53 17.52
N TYR A 244 17.38 4.85 17.86
CA TYR A 244 16.20 5.51 18.45
C TYR A 244 16.10 5.43 19.96
N MET A 245 16.62 4.37 20.61
CA MET A 245 16.52 4.22 22.07
C MET A 245 17.09 5.39 22.90
N PRO A 246 18.12 6.14 22.47
CA PRO A 246 18.57 7.32 23.20
C PRO A 246 17.52 8.43 23.36
N PHE A 247 16.52 8.48 22.47
CA PHE A 247 15.51 9.55 22.42
C PHE A 247 14.14 9.14 22.98
N ILE A 248 13.97 7.89 23.41
CA ILE A 248 12.65 7.40 23.83
C ILE A 248 12.16 8.04 25.12
N ASN A 249 10.89 8.43 25.12
CA ASN A 249 10.18 8.74 26.35
C ASN A 249 9.37 7.52 26.79
N LYS A 250 9.75 6.91 27.91
CA LYS A 250 9.11 5.69 28.43
C LYS A 250 7.59 5.84 28.65
N ASN A 251 7.09 7.05 28.91
CA ASN A 251 5.67 7.30 29.16
C ASN A 251 4.86 7.42 27.85
N MET A 252 5.53 7.41 26.71
CA MET A 252 4.95 7.50 25.35
C MET A 252 5.09 6.18 24.58
N ILE A 253 5.51 5.12 25.27
CA ILE A 253 5.60 3.77 24.72
C ILE A 253 4.70 2.88 25.55
N CYS A 254 3.86 2.10 24.88
CA CYS A 254 3.04 1.08 25.50
C CYS A 254 3.53 -0.30 25.05
N VAL A 255 3.68 -1.21 26.01
CA VAL A 255 4.00 -2.62 25.75
C VAL A 255 2.98 -3.46 26.49
N VAL A 256 2.29 -4.33 25.75
CA VAL A 256 1.27 -5.24 26.27
C VAL A 256 1.85 -6.65 26.30
N VAL A 257 1.72 -7.32 27.44
CA VAL A 257 2.14 -8.70 27.65
C VAL A 257 0.97 -9.60 28.02
N ASP A 258 1.09 -10.88 27.73
CA ASP A 258 0.18 -11.92 28.20
C ASP A 258 0.57 -12.44 29.61
N GLN A 259 -0.18 -13.43 30.09
CA GLN A 259 0.04 -14.11 31.36
C GLN A 259 1.39 -14.85 31.48
N ASN A 260 2.10 -15.05 30.37
CA ASN A 260 3.42 -15.68 30.31
C ASN A 260 4.55 -14.66 30.15
N ASP A 261 4.27 -13.36 30.34
CA ASP A 261 5.21 -12.24 30.11
C ASP A 261 5.69 -12.09 28.64
N ARG A 262 5.00 -12.71 27.68
CA ARG A 262 5.30 -12.55 26.25
C ARG A 262 4.69 -11.26 25.73
N VAL A 263 5.45 -10.46 24.97
CA VAL A 263 4.92 -9.26 24.32
C VAL A 263 3.93 -9.65 23.21
N VAL A 264 2.71 -9.14 23.29
CA VAL A 264 1.61 -9.41 22.34
C VAL A 264 1.12 -8.16 21.60
N GLY A 265 1.52 -6.98 22.08
CA GLY A 265 1.21 -5.73 21.40
C GLY A 265 2.07 -4.59 21.90
N PHE A 266 2.20 -3.55 21.09
CA PHE A 266 2.96 -2.36 21.45
C PHE A 266 2.45 -1.14 20.70
N ALA A 267 2.81 0.05 21.21
CA ALA A 267 2.76 1.28 20.47
C ALA A 267 3.92 2.20 20.85
N ILE A 268 4.49 2.88 19.86
CA ILE A 268 5.57 3.85 20.02
C ILE A 268 5.07 5.20 19.51
N THR A 269 5.10 6.20 20.38
CA THR A 269 4.83 7.60 20.02
C THR A 269 5.92 8.51 20.59
N MET A 270 6.05 9.70 20.02
CA MET A 270 7.06 10.69 20.40
C MET A 270 6.45 12.09 20.40
N PRO A 271 7.01 13.05 21.16
CA PRO A 271 6.64 14.44 20.94
C PRO A 271 7.08 14.86 19.54
N SER A 272 6.36 15.78 18.89
CA SER A 272 6.81 16.29 17.58
C SER A 272 8.20 16.93 17.71
N LEU A 273 9.10 16.52 16.82
CA LEU A 273 10.49 17.00 16.76
C LEU A 273 10.71 17.99 15.61
N SER A 274 9.67 18.29 14.84
CA SER A 274 9.76 19.06 13.59
C SER A 274 10.38 20.45 13.78
N ASP A 275 9.96 21.21 14.79
CA ASP A 275 10.57 22.52 15.12
C ASP A 275 12.07 22.40 15.46
N GLY A 276 12.43 21.35 16.22
CA GLY A 276 13.82 21.10 16.63
C GLY A 276 14.71 20.75 15.44
N PHE A 277 14.22 19.90 14.54
CA PHE A 277 14.92 19.51 13.31
C PHE A 277 15.02 20.68 12.32
N ARG A 278 13.97 21.49 12.19
CA ARG A 278 14.00 22.71 11.37
C ARG A 278 15.08 23.67 11.83
N LYS A 279 15.14 23.94 13.14
CA LYS A 279 16.19 24.79 13.75
C LYS A 279 17.59 24.18 13.66
N ALA A 280 17.71 22.85 13.73
CA ALA A 280 18.98 22.16 13.55
C ALA A 280 19.51 22.24 12.11
N GLY A 281 18.65 22.50 11.11
CA GLY A 281 19.06 22.75 9.73
C GLY A 281 19.86 21.59 9.13
N GLY A 282 19.51 20.35 9.48
CA GLY A 282 20.16 19.12 9.04
C GLY A 282 21.53 18.81 9.69
N LYS A 283 21.94 19.53 10.73
CA LYS A 283 23.21 19.29 11.43
C LYS A 283 22.99 19.11 12.94
N LEU A 284 23.48 18.01 13.50
CA LEU A 284 23.40 17.78 14.94
C LEU A 284 24.44 18.60 15.74
N PHE A 285 25.63 18.76 15.19
CA PHE A 285 26.76 19.46 15.83
C PHE A 285 27.19 20.70 15.05
N PRO A 286 27.72 21.75 15.73
CA PRO A 286 27.97 21.79 17.17
C PRO A 286 26.74 22.07 18.05
N PHE A 287 25.64 22.62 17.53
CA PHE A 287 24.53 23.10 18.39
C PHE A 287 23.12 22.58 18.04
N GLY A 288 22.93 21.87 16.92
CA GLY A 288 21.60 21.40 16.51
C GLY A 288 20.92 20.46 17.50
N PHE A 289 21.72 19.66 18.24
CA PHE A 289 21.21 18.79 19.30
C PHE A 289 20.48 19.56 20.40
N ILE A 290 20.83 20.82 20.66
CA ILE A 290 20.17 21.65 21.68
C ILE A 290 18.71 21.90 21.28
N HIS A 291 18.45 22.16 19.99
CA HIS A 291 17.10 22.37 19.47
C HIS A 291 16.26 21.09 19.55
N ILE A 292 16.83 19.95 19.17
CA ILE A 292 16.14 18.65 19.25
C ILE A 292 15.83 18.26 20.70
N LEU A 293 16.81 18.41 21.62
CA LEU A 293 16.60 18.15 23.05
C LEU A 293 15.55 19.09 23.66
N LYS A 294 15.43 20.33 23.16
CA LYS A 294 14.38 21.26 23.56
C LYS A 294 13.01 20.77 23.09
N SER A 295 12.88 20.33 21.83
CA SER A 295 11.63 19.76 21.30
C SER A 295 11.23 18.44 21.96
N LEU A 296 12.17 17.72 22.59
CA LEU A 296 11.88 16.56 23.45
C LEU A 296 11.34 16.93 24.84
N ARG A 297 11.26 18.23 25.19
CA ARG A 297 10.80 18.71 26.50
C ARG A 297 9.68 19.75 26.41
N THR A 298 9.70 20.59 25.38
CA THR A 298 8.70 21.63 25.12
C THR A 298 7.97 21.31 23.83
N PHE A 299 6.77 20.77 23.96
CA PHE A 299 5.95 20.27 22.86
C PHE A 299 4.47 20.32 23.25
N HIS A 300 3.59 20.33 22.26
CA HIS A 300 2.14 20.27 22.45
C HIS A 300 1.47 19.13 21.66
N THR A 301 2.19 18.57 20.68
CA THR A 301 1.71 17.52 19.78
C THR A 301 2.46 16.21 20.03
N VAL A 302 1.70 15.11 20.10
CA VAL A 302 2.22 13.74 19.99
C VAL A 302 2.20 13.33 18.53
N GLU A 303 3.26 12.69 18.05
CA GLU A 303 3.27 11.97 16.78
C GLU A 303 3.26 10.46 17.05
N CYS A 304 2.28 9.76 16.47
CA CYS A 304 2.24 8.30 16.48
C CYS A 304 3.22 7.75 15.45
N TYR A 305 4.03 6.75 15.81
CA TYR A 305 5.02 6.16 14.88
C TYR A 305 4.62 4.73 14.51
N LEU A 306 4.58 3.82 15.49
CA LEU A 306 4.35 2.40 15.26
C LEU A 306 3.30 1.87 16.24
N ILE A 307 2.45 0.96 15.76
CA ILE A 307 1.50 0.22 16.60
C ILE A 307 1.30 -1.17 16.01
N GLY A 308 1.48 -2.20 16.84
CA GLY A 308 1.39 -3.59 16.39
C GLY A 308 0.72 -4.46 17.43
N VAL A 309 -0.08 -5.42 16.96
CA VAL A 309 -0.66 -6.49 17.77
C VAL A 309 -0.49 -7.78 16.99
N ILE A 310 0.06 -8.81 17.63
CA ILE A 310 0.29 -10.10 16.97
C ILE A 310 -1.03 -10.71 16.44
N PRO A 311 -0.99 -11.50 15.36
CA PRO A 311 -2.18 -12.08 14.74
C PRO A 311 -3.11 -12.82 15.73
N GLU A 312 -2.54 -13.56 16.68
CA GLU A 312 -3.26 -14.33 17.71
C GLU A 312 -4.15 -13.47 18.62
N TYR A 313 -3.83 -12.18 18.76
CA TYR A 313 -4.56 -11.22 19.58
C TYR A 313 -5.26 -10.13 18.75
N LYS A 314 -5.19 -10.23 17.42
CA LYS A 314 -5.95 -9.36 16.53
C LYS A 314 -7.45 -9.53 16.80
N HIS A 315 -8.18 -8.42 16.81
CA HIS A 315 -9.61 -8.35 17.15
C HIS A 315 -10.01 -8.71 18.60
N LYS A 316 -9.05 -9.02 19.49
CA LYS A 316 -9.32 -9.21 20.94
C LYS A 316 -9.40 -7.90 21.72
N GLY A 317 -9.25 -6.76 21.04
CA GLY A 317 -9.37 -5.42 21.62
C GLY A 317 -8.10 -4.87 22.30
N ILE A 318 -6.93 -5.47 22.06
CA ILE A 318 -5.65 -5.02 22.66
C ILE A 318 -5.39 -3.51 22.49
N ASN A 319 -5.83 -2.91 21.38
CA ASN A 319 -5.70 -1.48 21.15
C ASN A 319 -6.40 -0.61 22.23
N ALA A 320 -7.45 -1.12 22.90
CA ALA A 320 -8.10 -0.41 24.00
C ALA A 320 -7.16 -0.25 25.21
N LEU A 321 -6.37 -1.27 25.55
CA LEU A 321 -5.34 -1.20 26.61
C LEU A 321 -4.29 -0.16 26.25
N ILE A 322 -3.85 -0.20 24.98
CA ILE A 322 -2.83 0.71 24.45
C ILE A 322 -3.30 2.16 24.53
N PHE A 323 -4.50 2.45 24.02
CA PHE A 323 -5.05 3.80 24.02
C PHE A 323 -5.39 4.29 25.41
N ASN A 324 -5.98 3.46 26.29
CA ASN A 324 -6.22 3.85 27.67
C ASN A 324 -4.92 4.28 28.38
N TYR A 325 -3.86 3.47 28.25
CA TYR A 325 -2.56 3.74 28.85
C TYR A 325 -1.91 5.01 28.30
N LEU A 326 -1.78 5.11 26.97
CA LEU A 326 -1.11 6.24 26.33
C LEU A 326 -1.88 7.54 26.52
N GLN A 327 -3.20 7.53 26.38
CA GLN A 327 -4.02 8.72 26.57
C GLN A 327 -3.98 9.23 28.00
N SER A 328 -4.01 8.32 29.00
CA SER A 328 -3.80 8.69 30.40
C SER A 328 -2.47 9.42 30.60
N ASN A 329 -1.41 8.98 29.93
CA ASN A 329 -0.11 9.63 30.00
C ASN A 329 -0.09 10.96 29.26
N TYR A 330 -0.72 11.05 28.08
CA TYR A 330 -0.79 12.29 27.30
C TYR A 330 -1.49 13.40 28.07
N ILE A 331 -2.59 13.08 28.73
CA ILE A 331 -3.35 14.01 29.59
C ILE A 331 -2.46 14.49 30.75
N LYS A 332 -1.83 13.56 31.49
CA LYS A 332 -0.93 13.90 32.61
C LYS A 332 0.27 14.75 32.19
N MET A 333 0.76 14.54 30.98
CA MET A 333 1.89 15.28 30.41
C MET A 333 1.48 16.61 29.77
N GLY A 334 0.18 16.89 29.65
CA GLY A 334 -0.34 18.17 29.15
C GLY A 334 -0.30 18.33 27.63
N PHE A 335 -0.24 17.23 26.87
CA PHE A 335 -0.37 17.28 25.41
C PHE A 335 -1.74 17.81 24.99
N LYS A 336 -1.80 18.45 23.83
CA LYS A 336 -3.01 19.10 23.29
C LYS A 336 -3.59 18.35 22.11
N ASP A 337 -2.74 17.82 21.25
CA ASP A 337 -3.17 17.05 20.09
C ASP A 337 -2.23 15.89 19.76
N VAL A 338 -2.73 15.00 18.93
CA VAL A 338 -2.05 13.81 18.42
C VAL A 338 -2.17 13.83 16.90
N VAL A 339 -1.07 13.62 16.20
CA VAL A 339 -1.04 13.37 14.76
C VAL A 339 -0.73 11.89 14.53
N SER A 340 -1.56 11.21 13.74
CA SER A 340 -1.31 9.84 13.36
C SER A 340 -0.13 9.75 12.38
N ASN A 341 0.62 8.64 12.41
CA ASN A 341 1.50 8.31 11.29
C ASN A 341 0.66 8.07 10.02
N PRO A 342 1.25 8.09 8.81
CA PRO A 342 0.57 7.66 7.59
C PRO A 342 -0.03 6.26 7.74
N GLN A 343 -1.31 6.12 7.42
CA GLN A 343 -2.05 4.86 7.48
C GLN A 343 -2.63 4.53 6.11
N LEU A 344 -2.35 3.33 5.60
CA LEU A 344 -2.88 2.85 4.33
C LEU A 344 -4.40 3.07 4.25
N GLU A 345 -4.85 3.64 3.14
CA GLU A 345 -6.26 3.98 2.91
C GLU A 345 -7.20 2.76 2.97
N ASN A 346 -6.68 1.58 2.61
CA ASN A 346 -7.42 0.33 2.59
C ASN A 346 -7.37 -0.43 3.95
N ASN A 347 -6.57 0.04 4.92
CA ASN A 347 -6.48 -0.59 6.23
C ASN A 347 -7.58 -0.07 7.17
N LEU A 348 -8.83 -0.49 6.89
CA LEU A 348 -10.01 -0.07 7.65
C LEU A 348 -9.90 -0.38 9.14
N ALA A 349 -9.18 -1.44 9.53
CA ALA A 349 -8.99 -1.80 10.93
C ALA A 349 -8.19 -0.73 11.68
N VAL A 350 -7.14 -0.18 11.06
CA VAL A 350 -6.34 0.91 11.63
C VAL A 350 -7.08 2.25 11.53
N GLN A 351 -7.74 2.53 10.40
CA GLN A 351 -8.51 3.76 10.21
C GLN A 351 -9.60 3.93 11.27
N ARG A 352 -10.26 2.83 11.68
CA ARG A 352 -11.34 2.82 12.68
C ARG A 352 -10.85 2.88 14.14
N LEU A 353 -9.54 2.81 14.38
CA LEU A 353 -9.00 2.95 15.74
C LEU A 353 -9.33 4.31 16.36
N PHE A 354 -9.56 5.31 15.52
CA PHE A 354 -9.77 6.68 15.93
C PHE A 354 -11.24 7.10 15.96
N ASP A 355 -12.18 6.20 15.66
CA ASP A 355 -13.62 6.49 15.64
C ASP A 355 -14.18 6.91 17.02
N TYR A 356 -13.41 6.71 18.10
CA TYR A 356 -13.76 7.13 19.46
C TYR A 356 -13.39 8.58 19.77
N TYR A 357 -12.73 9.27 18.83
CA TYR A 357 -12.19 10.60 19.01
C TYR A 357 -12.77 11.57 17.99
N ASP A 358 -12.72 12.84 18.32
CA ASP A 358 -12.90 13.90 17.33
C ASP A 358 -11.62 13.98 16.48
N THR A 359 -11.76 13.74 15.17
CA THR A 359 -10.63 13.65 14.24
C THR A 359 -10.82 14.58 13.07
N GLU A 360 -9.76 15.30 12.71
CA GLU A 360 -9.67 16.05 11.46
C GLU A 360 -8.68 15.39 10.49
N PHE A 361 -8.93 15.55 9.20
CA PHE A 361 -7.95 15.22 8.17
C PHE A 361 -6.69 16.09 8.35
N TYR A 362 -5.51 15.48 8.25
CA TYR A 362 -4.24 16.19 8.39
C TYR A 362 -3.48 16.26 7.06
N GLN A 363 -3.03 15.12 6.53
CA GLN A 363 -2.26 15.03 5.29
C GLN A 363 -2.58 13.73 4.55
N ARG A 364 -2.41 13.75 3.23
CA ARG A 364 -2.44 12.55 2.39
C ARG A 364 -1.14 12.38 1.64
N ARG A 365 -0.67 11.15 1.59
CA ARG A 365 0.56 10.76 0.88
C ARG A 365 0.25 9.69 -0.14
N ARG A 366 0.97 9.70 -1.26
CA ARG A 366 0.74 8.81 -2.40
C ARG A 366 2.02 8.18 -2.90
N CYS A 367 1.98 6.87 -3.10
CA CYS A 367 2.89 6.19 -4.01
C CYS A 367 2.27 6.09 -5.40
N TYR A 368 3.15 6.16 -6.39
CA TYR A 368 2.87 6.18 -7.80
C TYR A 368 3.49 4.96 -8.46
N THR A 369 2.87 4.45 -9.51
CA THR A 369 3.36 3.33 -10.32
C THR A 369 3.33 3.65 -11.81
N ARG A 370 4.29 3.10 -12.57
CA ARG A 370 4.39 3.21 -14.03
C ARG A 370 4.92 1.89 -14.61
N SER A 371 4.27 1.37 -15.65
CA SER A 371 4.77 0.21 -16.40
C SER A 371 6.05 0.56 -17.16
N LEU A 372 7.04 -0.33 -17.12
CA LEU A 372 8.28 -0.23 -17.91
C LEU A 372 8.22 -1.04 -19.22
N VAL A 373 7.27 -1.97 -19.33
CA VAL A 373 7.03 -2.77 -20.53
C VAL A 373 6.37 -1.91 -21.60
N GLU A 374 7.08 -1.71 -22.72
CA GLU A 374 6.55 -1.00 -23.89
C GLU A 374 5.35 -1.75 -24.49
N GLY A 375 4.30 -1.01 -24.84
CA GLY A 375 3.11 -1.59 -25.49
C GLY A 375 2.17 -2.36 -24.56
N ARG A 376 2.40 -2.41 -23.24
CA ARG A 376 1.39 -2.90 -22.29
C ARG A 376 0.16 -1.98 -22.39
N PRO A 377 -1.02 -2.51 -22.76
CA PRO A 377 -2.16 -1.66 -23.02
C PRO A 377 -2.62 -1.00 -21.71
N THR A 378 -3.09 0.25 -21.80
CA THR A 378 -3.65 1.00 -20.66
C THR A 378 -4.91 0.36 -20.09
N THR A 379 -5.49 -0.58 -20.84
CA THR A 379 -6.69 -1.34 -20.52
C THR A 379 -6.47 -2.78 -20.99
N GLU A 380 -6.77 -3.75 -20.13
CA GLU A 380 -6.83 -5.17 -20.49
C GLU A 380 -8.27 -5.68 -20.40
N THR A 381 -8.56 -6.79 -21.08
CA THR A 381 -9.89 -7.41 -21.10
C THR A 381 -9.86 -8.80 -20.48
N ALA A 382 -10.77 -9.06 -19.54
CA ALA A 382 -11.01 -10.39 -18.98
C ALA A 382 -12.44 -10.84 -19.31
N ILE A 383 -12.66 -12.13 -19.62
CA ILE A 383 -14.00 -12.66 -19.90
C ILE A 383 -14.25 -13.88 -19.00
N PHE A 384 -15.36 -13.83 -18.27
CA PHE A 384 -15.75 -14.84 -17.28
C PHE A 384 -17.20 -15.29 -17.46
N ALA A 385 -17.45 -16.59 -17.33
CA ALA A 385 -18.79 -17.19 -17.23
C ALA A 385 -18.91 -17.88 -15.86
N ALA A 386 -19.95 -17.58 -15.10
CA ALA A 386 -20.09 -18.09 -13.72
C ALA A 386 -21.56 -18.14 -13.29
N GLY A 387 -22.45 -18.64 -14.13
CA GLY A 387 -23.89 -18.57 -13.88
C GLY A 387 -24.53 -17.30 -14.44
N CYS A 388 -25.66 -16.89 -13.86
CA CYS A 388 -26.36 -15.68 -14.27
C CYS A 388 -25.42 -14.47 -14.28
N PHE A 389 -25.21 -13.91 -15.48
CA PHE A 389 -24.27 -12.82 -15.71
C PHE A 389 -24.58 -11.54 -14.92
N TRP A 390 -25.81 -11.35 -14.42
CA TRP A 390 -26.20 -10.18 -13.62
C TRP A 390 -25.54 -10.17 -12.25
N GLY A 391 -25.46 -11.34 -11.60
CA GLY A 391 -24.79 -11.47 -10.31
C GLY A 391 -23.28 -11.27 -10.45
N VAL A 392 -22.69 -11.80 -11.52
CA VAL A 392 -21.28 -11.60 -11.85
C VAL A 392 -20.98 -10.12 -12.09
N GLN A 393 -21.78 -9.43 -12.91
CA GLN A 393 -21.64 -8.00 -13.19
C GLN A 393 -21.73 -7.15 -11.92
N HIS A 394 -22.70 -7.43 -11.05
CA HIS A 394 -22.86 -6.71 -9.79
C HIS A 394 -21.60 -6.70 -8.92
N TYR A 395 -20.86 -7.80 -8.88
CA TYR A 395 -19.63 -7.88 -8.09
C TYR A 395 -18.40 -7.34 -8.82
N MET A 396 -18.29 -7.57 -10.13
CA MET A 396 -17.17 -7.09 -10.94
C MET A 396 -17.17 -5.56 -11.07
N ASP A 397 -18.33 -4.92 -11.20
CA ASP A 397 -18.46 -3.44 -11.23
C ASP A 397 -17.90 -2.77 -9.98
N LYS A 398 -17.86 -3.48 -8.84
CA LYS A 398 -17.34 -2.95 -7.57
C LYS A 398 -15.88 -3.30 -7.33
N ALA A 399 -15.25 -4.05 -8.22
CA ALA A 399 -13.87 -4.48 -8.04
C ALA A 399 -12.93 -3.32 -8.33
N PRO A 400 -11.94 -3.03 -7.45
CA PRO A 400 -10.94 -2.00 -7.72
C PRO A 400 -10.24 -2.25 -9.05
N GLY A 401 -10.00 -1.17 -9.81
CA GLY A 401 -9.33 -1.21 -11.11
C GLY A 401 -10.18 -1.68 -12.29
N VAL A 402 -11.45 -2.09 -12.08
CA VAL A 402 -12.39 -2.34 -13.17
C VAL A 402 -12.87 -1.00 -13.73
N LEU A 403 -12.75 -0.84 -15.05
CA LEU A 403 -13.09 0.39 -15.79
C LEU A 403 -14.51 0.30 -16.37
N SER A 404 -14.86 -0.85 -16.94
CA SER A 404 -16.18 -1.09 -17.50
C SER A 404 -16.51 -2.58 -17.49
N THR A 405 -17.79 -2.91 -17.51
CA THR A 405 -18.26 -4.27 -17.70
C THR A 405 -19.34 -4.32 -18.77
N THR A 406 -19.44 -5.45 -19.47
CA THR A 406 -20.52 -5.72 -20.43
C THR A 406 -20.96 -7.16 -20.23
N VAL A 407 -22.25 -7.41 -20.01
CA VAL A 407 -22.80 -8.78 -20.01
C VAL A 407 -23.13 -9.22 -21.42
N GLY A 408 -23.02 -10.51 -21.69
CA GLY A 408 -23.14 -11.05 -23.04
C GLY A 408 -23.00 -12.55 -23.12
N TYR A 409 -22.72 -13.03 -24.33
CA TYR A 409 -22.72 -14.43 -24.70
C TYR A 409 -21.41 -14.80 -25.40
N ILE A 410 -20.81 -15.95 -25.07
CA ILE A 410 -19.57 -16.44 -25.71
C ILE A 410 -19.53 -17.97 -25.72
N GLY A 411 -18.66 -18.58 -26.53
CA GLY A 411 -18.39 -20.03 -26.53
C GLY A 411 -19.32 -20.88 -27.40
N GLY A 412 -20.35 -20.28 -28.00
CA GLY A 412 -21.32 -20.99 -28.84
C GLY A 412 -21.03 -20.92 -30.34
N HIS A 413 -21.97 -21.43 -31.14
CA HIS A 413 -21.80 -21.56 -32.60
C HIS A 413 -22.75 -20.66 -33.43
N ARG A 414 -23.70 -20.00 -32.77
CA ARG A 414 -24.62 -19.03 -33.37
C ARG A 414 -23.98 -17.64 -33.45
N ARG A 415 -23.93 -17.01 -34.62
CA ARG A 415 -23.52 -15.60 -34.73
C ARG A 415 -24.63 -14.70 -34.21
N ASN A 416 -24.25 -13.65 -33.46
CA ASN A 416 -25.15 -12.63 -32.91
C ASN A 416 -26.40 -13.22 -32.21
N PRO A 417 -26.22 -14.11 -31.20
CA PRO A 417 -27.33 -14.77 -30.54
C PRO A 417 -28.17 -13.77 -29.73
N THR A 418 -29.49 -13.99 -29.66
CA THR A 418 -30.38 -13.25 -28.75
C THR A 418 -30.56 -14.00 -27.43
N TYR A 419 -31.02 -13.29 -26.39
CA TYR A 419 -31.31 -13.92 -25.09
C TYR A 419 -32.24 -15.13 -25.21
N GLU A 420 -33.34 -15.01 -25.98
CA GLU A 420 -34.30 -16.12 -26.17
C GLU A 420 -33.68 -17.33 -26.89
N GLU A 421 -32.75 -17.08 -27.83
CA GLU A 421 -32.01 -18.17 -28.48
C GLU A 421 -31.06 -18.87 -27.49
N VAL A 422 -30.34 -18.12 -26.65
CA VAL A 422 -29.43 -18.68 -25.63
C VAL A 422 -30.21 -19.45 -24.56
N LYS A 423 -31.32 -18.89 -24.08
CA LYS A 423 -32.22 -19.50 -23.10
C LYS A 423 -32.83 -20.82 -23.60
N SER A 424 -32.96 -21.01 -24.91
CA SER A 424 -33.40 -22.29 -25.49
C SER A 424 -32.36 -23.42 -25.35
N HIS A 425 -31.14 -23.12 -24.89
CA HIS A 425 -29.98 -24.02 -24.76
C HIS A 425 -29.43 -24.57 -26.08
N LYS A 426 -29.91 -24.08 -27.24
CA LYS A 426 -29.52 -24.62 -28.55
C LYS A 426 -28.28 -23.98 -29.16
N THR A 427 -27.88 -22.80 -28.69
CA THR A 427 -26.79 -22.03 -29.32
C THR A 427 -25.40 -22.40 -28.81
N GLY A 428 -25.31 -23.13 -27.71
CA GLY A 428 -24.05 -23.49 -27.04
C GLY A 428 -23.33 -22.32 -26.36
N HIS A 429 -23.95 -21.14 -26.27
CA HIS A 429 -23.33 -20.00 -25.59
C HIS A 429 -23.46 -20.09 -24.08
N TYR A 430 -22.47 -19.52 -23.40
CA TYR A 430 -22.48 -19.23 -21.97
C TYR A 430 -22.89 -17.79 -21.73
N GLU A 431 -23.65 -17.55 -20.66
CA GLU A 431 -23.79 -16.21 -20.11
C GLU A 431 -22.47 -15.80 -19.49
N ALA A 432 -21.93 -14.66 -19.93
CA ALA A 432 -20.61 -14.21 -19.57
C ALA A 432 -20.56 -12.69 -19.36
N ILE A 433 -19.51 -12.26 -18.69
CA ILE A 433 -19.14 -10.86 -18.55
C ILE A 433 -17.80 -10.61 -19.25
N ARG A 434 -17.73 -9.52 -20.01
CA ARG A 434 -16.48 -8.90 -20.43
C ARG A 434 -16.16 -7.77 -19.46
N VAL A 435 -14.97 -7.80 -18.88
CA VAL A 435 -14.45 -6.83 -17.90
C VAL A 435 -13.28 -6.12 -18.54
N GLU A 436 -13.39 -4.80 -18.73
CA GLU A 436 -12.25 -3.95 -19.06
C GLU A 436 -11.65 -3.42 -17.76
N PHE A 437 -10.36 -3.60 -17.57
CA PHE A 437 -9.68 -3.21 -16.33
C PHE A 437 -8.35 -2.52 -16.60
N ASP A 438 -7.95 -1.66 -15.68
CA ASP A 438 -6.65 -1.01 -15.67
C ASP A 438 -5.62 -1.95 -15.03
N PRO A 439 -4.67 -2.53 -15.81
CA PRO A 439 -3.68 -3.46 -15.28
C PRO A 439 -2.73 -2.83 -14.25
N ALA A 440 -2.71 -1.50 -14.12
CA ALA A 440 -1.95 -0.80 -13.08
C ALA A 440 -2.70 -0.73 -11.73
N GLN A 441 -4.03 -0.83 -11.73
CA GLN A 441 -4.86 -0.76 -10.51
C GLN A 441 -5.28 -2.15 -10.02
N THR A 442 -5.49 -3.09 -10.94
CA THR A 442 -5.84 -4.48 -10.62
C THR A 442 -5.18 -5.42 -11.60
N SER A 443 -4.97 -6.67 -11.19
CA SER A 443 -4.37 -7.68 -12.06
C SER A 443 -5.42 -8.68 -12.51
N TYR A 444 -5.18 -9.32 -13.66
CA TYR A 444 -6.00 -10.44 -14.11
C TYR A 444 -6.11 -11.55 -13.03
N GLU A 445 -5.05 -11.77 -12.26
CA GLU A 445 -5.05 -12.70 -11.13
C GLU A 445 -6.02 -12.28 -10.02
N LYS A 446 -6.05 -10.99 -9.65
CA LYS A 446 -7.01 -10.45 -8.66
C LYS A 446 -8.44 -10.63 -9.14
N LEU A 447 -8.70 -10.42 -10.44
CA LEU A 447 -10.02 -10.65 -11.03
C LEU A 447 -10.39 -12.14 -11.07
N CYS A 448 -9.45 -13.05 -11.36
CA CYS A 448 -9.67 -14.49 -11.25
C CYS A 448 -10.00 -14.93 -9.82
N LYS A 449 -9.31 -14.37 -8.82
CA LYS A 449 -9.61 -14.64 -7.40
C LYS A 449 -11.03 -14.17 -7.06
N LEU A 450 -11.40 -12.95 -7.45
CA LEU A 450 -12.77 -12.44 -7.25
C LEU A 450 -13.80 -13.33 -7.94
N PHE A 451 -13.55 -13.73 -9.19
CA PHE A 451 -14.39 -14.67 -9.94
C PHE A 451 -14.68 -15.94 -9.13
N PHE A 452 -13.65 -16.57 -8.55
CA PHE A 452 -13.84 -17.76 -7.71
C PHE A 452 -14.50 -17.49 -6.36
N GLU A 453 -14.48 -16.25 -5.86
CA GLU A 453 -15.14 -15.88 -4.61
C GLU A 453 -16.64 -15.64 -4.77
N ILE A 454 -17.13 -15.33 -5.97
CA ILE A 454 -18.54 -14.90 -6.18
C ILE A 454 -19.47 -16.00 -6.66
N HIS A 455 -18.96 -17.19 -6.99
CA HIS A 455 -19.74 -18.36 -7.42
C HIS A 455 -19.18 -19.67 -6.81
N ASP A 456 -19.89 -20.77 -6.98
CA ASP A 456 -19.45 -22.11 -6.60
C ASP A 456 -18.77 -22.83 -7.79
N PRO A 457 -17.43 -22.92 -7.82
CA PRO A 457 -16.72 -23.57 -8.91
C PRO A 457 -16.82 -25.10 -8.89
N ALA A 458 -17.44 -25.70 -7.87
CA ALA A 458 -17.67 -27.14 -7.80
C ALA A 458 -18.95 -27.56 -8.54
N GLN A 459 -19.92 -26.67 -8.71
CA GLN A 459 -21.19 -27.00 -9.35
C GLN A 459 -21.01 -27.32 -10.85
N LEU A 460 -21.57 -28.46 -11.28
CA LEU A 460 -21.34 -29.03 -12.62
C LEU A 460 -22.43 -28.70 -13.64
N ASP A 461 -23.60 -28.24 -13.20
CA ASP A 461 -24.80 -28.09 -14.02
C ASP A 461 -25.38 -26.66 -14.02
N GLY A 462 -24.64 -25.69 -13.49
CA GLY A 462 -25.03 -24.29 -13.44
C GLY A 462 -24.45 -23.56 -12.23
N GLN A 463 -25.17 -22.57 -11.71
CA GLN A 463 -24.82 -21.83 -10.51
C GLN A 463 -26.06 -21.54 -9.65
N GLY A 464 -26.07 -22.06 -8.42
CA GLY A 464 -27.20 -21.92 -7.52
C GLY A 464 -28.49 -22.47 -8.16
N PRO A 465 -29.60 -21.71 -8.16
CA PRO A 465 -30.86 -22.14 -8.78
C PRO A 465 -30.87 -22.03 -10.32
N ASP A 466 -29.88 -21.39 -10.95
CA ASP A 466 -29.82 -21.24 -12.40
C ASP A 466 -29.10 -22.45 -13.01
N LEU A 467 -29.89 -23.38 -13.55
CA LEU A 467 -29.41 -24.66 -14.08
C LEU A 467 -29.46 -24.66 -15.60
N GLY A 468 -28.40 -25.20 -16.22
CA GLY A 468 -28.28 -25.33 -17.66
C GLY A 468 -26.87 -25.04 -18.18
N PRO A 469 -26.57 -25.46 -19.41
CA PRO A 469 -25.23 -25.34 -19.99
C PRO A 469 -24.74 -23.89 -20.11
N GLN A 470 -25.63 -22.91 -20.25
CA GLN A 470 -25.24 -21.50 -20.34
C GLN A 470 -24.74 -20.92 -19.00
N TYR A 471 -25.05 -21.59 -17.89
CA TYR A 471 -24.72 -21.14 -16.53
C TYR A 471 -23.44 -21.78 -15.97
N LEU A 472 -22.71 -22.56 -16.78
CA LEU A 472 -21.50 -23.22 -16.35
C LEU A 472 -20.36 -22.24 -16.07
N SER A 473 -19.47 -22.65 -15.16
CA SER A 473 -18.27 -21.91 -14.79
C SER A 473 -17.17 -22.05 -15.86
N GLY A 474 -16.74 -20.93 -16.45
CA GLY A 474 -15.72 -20.89 -17.49
C GLY A 474 -14.90 -19.61 -17.47
N ILE A 475 -13.61 -19.73 -17.80
CA ILE A 475 -12.70 -18.60 -18.01
C ILE A 475 -12.30 -18.54 -19.48
N PHE A 476 -12.51 -17.39 -20.10
CA PHE A 476 -12.20 -17.14 -21.50
C PHE A 476 -10.96 -16.24 -21.60
N PHE A 477 -9.81 -16.83 -21.91
CA PHE A 477 -8.53 -16.11 -21.92
C PHE A 477 -8.26 -15.44 -23.26
N THR A 478 -7.74 -14.21 -23.22
CA THR A 478 -7.39 -13.43 -24.42
C THR A 478 -5.91 -13.46 -24.76
N SER A 479 -5.07 -14.01 -23.87
CA SER A 479 -3.63 -14.15 -24.07
C SER A 479 -3.06 -15.38 -23.36
N GLY A 480 -1.85 -15.81 -23.75
CA GLY A 480 -1.15 -16.89 -23.07
C GLY A 480 -0.85 -16.61 -21.60
N LEU A 481 -0.61 -15.34 -21.24
CA LEU A 481 -0.39 -14.91 -19.86
C LEU A 481 -1.66 -15.07 -19.02
N GLN A 482 -2.81 -14.67 -19.56
CA GLN A 482 -4.10 -14.86 -18.89
C GLN A 482 -4.39 -16.34 -18.66
N LYS A 483 -4.11 -17.19 -19.65
CA LYS A 483 -4.23 -18.65 -19.50
C LYS A 483 -3.40 -19.17 -18.32
N SER A 484 -2.10 -18.83 -18.28
CA SER A 484 -1.20 -19.26 -17.18
C SER A 484 -1.71 -18.79 -15.83
N LYS A 485 -2.12 -17.51 -15.73
CA LYS A 485 -2.60 -16.95 -14.46
C LYS A 485 -3.91 -17.57 -14.00
N ALA A 486 -4.84 -17.86 -14.90
CA ALA A 486 -6.07 -18.59 -14.58
C ALA A 486 -5.74 -20.00 -14.03
N GLU A 487 -4.85 -20.73 -14.69
CA GLU A 487 -4.39 -22.06 -14.28
C GLU A 487 -3.70 -22.03 -12.90
N GLU A 488 -2.86 -21.03 -12.64
CA GLU A 488 -2.20 -20.82 -11.33
C GLU A 488 -3.21 -20.59 -10.21
N VAL A 489 -4.21 -19.73 -10.42
CA VAL A 489 -5.26 -19.44 -9.43
C VAL A 489 -6.13 -20.68 -9.17
N MET A 490 -6.49 -21.42 -10.22
CA MET A 490 -7.22 -22.69 -10.09
C MET A 490 -6.42 -23.72 -9.31
N ALA A 491 -5.12 -23.86 -9.59
CA ALA A 491 -4.24 -24.77 -8.87
C ALA A 491 -4.08 -24.36 -7.40
N LEU A 492 -3.98 -23.06 -7.11
CA LEU A 492 -3.95 -22.54 -5.74
C LEU A 492 -5.23 -22.88 -4.97
N LEU A 493 -6.39 -22.71 -5.61
CA LEU A 493 -7.68 -23.00 -4.99
C LEU A 493 -7.85 -24.50 -4.70
N ARG A 494 -7.43 -25.38 -5.64
CA ARG A 494 -7.38 -26.83 -5.45
C ARG A 494 -6.46 -27.24 -4.29
N ARG A 495 -5.28 -26.63 -4.16
CA ARG A 495 -4.35 -26.88 -3.03
C ARG A 495 -4.96 -26.52 -1.67
N ARG A 496 -5.95 -25.64 -1.64
CA ARG A 496 -6.68 -25.25 -0.43
C ARG A 496 -7.89 -26.16 -0.12
N GLY A 497 -8.07 -27.24 -0.88
CA GLY A 497 -9.10 -28.25 -0.63
C GLY A 497 -10.44 -27.96 -1.30
N TYR A 498 -10.51 -26.98 -2.20
CA TYR A 498 -11.72 -26.70 -2.97
C TYR A 498 -11.73 -27.54 -4.26
N GLU A 499 -12.92 -28.05 -4.61
CA GLU A 499 -13.17 -28.61 -5.93
C GLU A 499 -13.35 -27.48 -6.96
N VAL A 500 -12.74 -27.65 -8.14
CA VAL A 500 -12.73 -26.61 -9.20
C VAL A 500 -12.96 -27.29 -10.55
N ASN A 501 -14.20 -27.20 -11.02
CA ASN A 501 -14.71 -27.76 -12.26
C ASN A 501 -14.81 -26.72 -13.39
N THR A 502 -14.39 -25.48 -13.14
CA THR A 502 -14.28 -24.40 -14.13
C THR A 502 -13.42 -24.82 -15.32
N PHE A 503 -13.94 -24.64 -16.53
CA PHE A 503 -13.16 -24.86 -17.77
C PHE A 503 -12.43 -23.59 -18.22
N ILE A 504 -11.44 -23.76 -19.10
CA ILE A 504 -10.72 -22.65 -19.73
C ILE A 504 -10.84 -22.78 -21.25
N ALA A 505 -11.18 -21.68 -21.93
CA ALA A 505 -11.30 -21.61 -23.39
C ALA A 505 -10.68 -20.30 -23.93
N PRO A 506 -10.21 -20.26 -25.19
CA PRO A 506 -9.71 -19.02 -25.78
C PRO A 506 -10.85 -18.05 -26.11
N ALA A 507 -10.56 -16.75 -26.07
CA ALA A 507 -11.41 -15.69 -26.62
C ALA A 507 -10.55 -14.63 -27.32
N ALA A 508 -11.15 -13.92 -28.26
CA ALA A 508 -10.48 -12.81 -28.90
C ALA A 508 -10.47 -11.58 -27.99
N SER A 509 -9.30 -10.93 -27.85
CA SER A 509 -9.21 -9.61 -27.20
C SER A 509 -9.98 -8.54 -27.96
N VAL A 510 -10.02 -8.64 -29.29
CA VAL A 510 -10.78 -7.76 -30.19
C VAL A 510 -11.55 -8.62 -31.19
N THR A 511 -12.85 -8.36 -31.32
CA THR A 511 -13.69 -9.04 -32.31
C THR A 511 -13.55 -8.39 -33.68
N THR A 512 -13.29 -9.20 -34.69
CA THR A 512 -13.24 -8.83 -36.11
C THR A 512 -14.22 -9.72 -36.89
N PRO A 513 -14.59 -9.38 -38.14
CA PRO A 513 -15.49 -10.22 -38.94
C PRO A 513 -15.03 -11.67 -39.11
N ASP A 514 -13.71 -11.89 -39.06
CA ASP A 514 -13.03 -13.18 -39.22
C ASP A 514 -12.80 -13.93 -37.89
N THR A 515 -13.12 -13.30 -36.74
CA THR A 515 -12.99 -13.97 -35.44
C THR A 515 -13.90 -15.20 -35.37
N PRO A 516 -13.40 -16.37 -34.89
CA PRO A 516 -14.23 -17.55 -34.68
C PRO A 516 -15.42 -17.27 -33.77
N VAL A 517 -16.59 -17.86 -34.06
CA VAL A 517 -17.85 -17.55 -33.36
C VAL A 517 -17.78 -17.91 -31.89
N ASP A 518 -17.15 -19.04 -31.57
CA ASP A 518 -16.90 -19.56 -30.23
C ASP A 518 -15.93 -18.68 -29.42
N GLN A 519 -15.08 -17.91 -30.09
CA GLN A 519 -14.13 -16.97 -29.48
C GLN A 519 -14.65 -15.52 -29.47
N THR A 520 -15.83 -15.28 -30.04
CA THR A 520 -16.44 -13.95 -30.14
C THR A 520 -17.34 -13.66 -28.95
N PHE A 521 -17.11 -12.53 -28.28
CA PHE A 521 -18.03 -12.02 -27.25
C PHE A 521 -19.16 -11.21 -27.89
N TRP A 522 -20.40 -11.65 -27.70
CA TRP A 522 -21.59 -10.97 -28.18
C TRP A 522 -22.26 -10.21 -27.03
N PRO A 523 -22.27 -8.87 -27.01
CA PRO A 523 -22.98 -8.11 -26.00
C PRO A 523 -24.46 -8.49 -25.95
N ALA A 524 -24.98 -8.71 -24.74
CA ALA A 524 -26.41 -8.90 -24.53
C ALA A 524 -27.15 -7.57 -24.65
N GLU A 525 -28.46 -7.67 -24.88
CA GLU A 525 -29.37 -6.55 -25.06
C GLU A 525 -29.30 -5.55 -23.90
N ASP A 526 -29.54 -4.26 -24.17
CA ASP A 526 -29.33 -3.16 -23.21
C ASP A 526 -30.09 -3.32 -21.87
N TYR A 527 -31.23 -4.00 -21.89
CA TYR A 527 -32.01 -4.25 -20.68
C TYR A 527 -31.36 -5.28 -19.74
N HIS A 528 -30.40 -6.08 -20.21
CA HIS A 528 -29.59 -6.96 -19.38
C HIS A 528 -28.41 -6.25 -18.71
N GLN A 529 -27.93 -5.14 -19.27
CA GLN A 529 -26.77 -4.41 -18.74
C GLN A 529 -27.12 -3.71 -17.41
N HIS A 530 -26.27 -3.85 -16.40
CA HIS A 530 -26.38 -3.25 -15.06
C HIS A 530 -27.76 -3.50 -14.40
N TYR A 531 -28.28 -4.72 -14.53
CA TYR A 531 -29.64 -5.09 -14.10
C TYR A 531 -29.96 -4.72 -12.64
N TYR A 532 -29.09 -5.06 -11.69
CA TYR A 532 -29.31 -4.78 -10.27
C TYR A 532 -29.16 -3.32 -9.88
N GLU A 533 -28.36 -2.56 -10.64
CA GLU A 533 -28.26 -1.11 -10.45
C GLU A 533 -29.55 -0.43 -10.91
N LYS A 534 -30.08 -0.83 -12.07
CA LYS A 534 -31.34 -0.31 -12.62
C LYS A 534 -32.57 -0.68 -11.78
N THR A 535 -32.58 -1.87 -11.16
CA THR A 535 -33.74 -2.40 -10.43
C THR A 535 -33.66 -2.21 -8.92
N GLY A 536 -32.50 -1.83 -8.36
CA GLY A 536 -32.29 -1.66 -6.92
C GLY A 536 -32.26 -2.96 -6.11
N GLY A 537 -32.13 -4.11 -6.77
CA GLY A 537 -32.10 -5.44 -6.14
C GLY A 537 -30.71 -5.92 -5.72
N SER A 538 -30.63 -7.15 -5.20
CA SER A 538 -29.37 -7.85 -4.92
C SER A 538 -29.32 -9.21 -5.64
N PRO A 539 -28.13 -9.71 -6.00
CA PRO A 539 -27.98 -11.03 -6.62
C PRO A 539 -28.62 -12.14 -5.78
N TYR A 540 -29.39 -13.03 -6.42
CA TYR A 540 -30.03 -14.17 -5.75
C TYR A 540 -29.21 -15.46 -5.81
N CYS A 541 -28.34 -15.62 -6.82
CA CYS A 541 -27.56 -16.83 -7.09
C CYS A 541 -26.04 -16.67 -6.86
N HIS A 542 -25.57 -15.44 -6.61
CA HIS A 542 -24.16 -15.13 -6.33
C HIS A 542 -23.98 -14.55 -4.93
N PHE A 543 -23.07 -15.15 -4.18
CA PHE A 543 -22.67 -14.67 -2.85
C PHE A 543 -21.16 -14.67 -2.76
N ARG A 544 -20.59 -13.52 -2.39
CA ARG A 544 -19.13 -13.43 -2.21
C ARG A 544 -18.70 -14.14 -0.94
N THR A 545 -17.93 -15.22 -1.10
CA THR A 545 -17.25 -15.95 -0.03
C THR A 545 -15.75 -15.82 -0.23
N ARG A 546 -15.02 -15.31 0.77
CA ARG A 546 -13.56 -15.16 0.67
C ARG A 546 -12.89 -16.53 0.65
N LYS A 547 -12.09 -16.81 -0.39
CA LYS A 547 -11.38 -18.10 -0.58
C LYS A 547 -9.85 -17.93 -0.62
N PHE A 548 -9.35 -16.70 -0.75
CA PHE A 548 -7.92 -16.41 -0.93
C PHE A 548 -7.23 -15.66 0.20
#